data_AF-A0A2T0M4S4-F1
#
_entry.id   AF-A0A2T0M4S4-F1
#
_cell.length_a   1.000
_cell.length_b   1.000
_cell.length_c   1.000
_cell.angle_alpha   90.00
_cell.angle_beta   90.00
_cell.angle_gamma   90.00
#
_symmetry.space_group_name_H-M   'P 1'
#
loop_
_entity.id
_entity.type
_entity.pdbx_description
1 polymer ?
#
loop_
_entity_poly.entity_id
_entity_poly.type
_entity_poly.pdbx_seq_one_letter_code
_entity_poly.pdbx_strand_id
1 'polypeptide(L)'
;MLITRHAEAEAVLADTRYVPPPVRQDGAEGTLAWLRAHVSRFSTGEPHAERRRALTDLLDGVDPAELREQARAMTVQRRGDWRGVPTDVLGTALGVADTSAVPAAAAGYLSGEESPRADAAVAELLTQAGLPAITLLLQGYAATEGLIGNALERARPGDDADALLHETLAWHPPLTATRRLDTLTGDEVTIDLVTANREAPHSHLTFGHGVRPCPAPAHALALAAGVLEGVLG
;
A
#
# COMPACT_ATOMS: atom_id res chain seq x y z
N MET A 1 4.37 14.77 17.93
CA MET A 1 3.73 15.99 17.36
C MET A 1 2.65 15.57 16.37
N LEU A 2 1.50 16.24 16.32
CA LEU A 2 0.44 15.96 15.34
C LEU A 2 0.43 17.07 14.27
N ILE A 3 0.56 16.67 13.00
CA ILE A 3 0.48 17.55 11.83
C ILE A 3 -0.87 17.32 11.15
N THR A 4 -1.62 18.39 10.97
CA THR A 4 -2.93 18.38 10.30
C THR A 4 -2.99 19.30 9.09
N ARG A 5 -2.05 20.25 8.96
CA ARG A 5 -2.03 21.19 7.83
C ARG A 5 -1.34 20.59 6.62
N HIS A 6 -1.92 20.79 5.44
CA HIS A 6 -1.42 20.18 4.20
C HIS A 6 0.01 20.60 3.86
N ALA A 7 0.29 21.90 3.84
CA ALA A 7 1.62 22.42 3.52
C ALA A 7 2.72 21.98 4.51
N GLU A 8 2.36 21.79 5.79
CA GLU A 8 3.29 21.29 6.80
C GLU A 8 3.56 19.79 6.61
N ALA A 9 2.52 19.02 6.27
CA ALA A 9 2.67 17.62 5.92
C ALA A 9 3.56 17.45 4.67
N GLU A 10 3.39 18.26 3.63
CA GLU A 10 4.28 18.24 2.45
C GLU A 10 5.72 18.55 2.82
N ALA A 11 5.96 19.60 3.63
CA ALA A 11 7.29 19.96 4.09
C ALA A 11 7.98 18.81 4.84
N VAL A 12 7.26 18.14 5.76
CA VAL A 12 7.79 16.99 6.49
C VAL A 12 8.04 15.79 5.58
N LEU A 13 7.18 15.53 4.59
CA LEU A 13 7.36 14.41 3.65
C LEU A 13 8.48 14.65 2.63
N ALA A 14 8.82 15.91 2.35
CA ALA A 14 9.91 16.30 1.45
C ALA A 14 11.28 16.42 2.14
N ASP A 15 11.33 16.52 3.47
CA ASP A 15 12.57 16.68 4.22
C ASP A 15 13.19 15.33 4.63
N THR A 16 14.44 15.10 4.21
CA THR A 16 15.22 13.89 4.49
C THR A 16 15.53 13.65 5.96
N ARG A 17 15.37 14.66 6.83
CA ARG A 17 15.46 14.55 8.29
C ARG A 17 14.34 13.69 8.88
N TYR A 18 13.18 13.64 8.22
CA TYR A 18 12.03 12.86 8.67
C TYR A 18 12.04 11.48 8.05
N VAL A 19 12.40 10.48 8.85
CA VAL A 19 12.54 9.10 8.42
C VAL A 19 11.36 8.23 8.87
N PRO A 20 11.11 7.06 8.27
CA PRO A 20 10.19 6.08 8.86
C PRO A 20 10.65 5.73 10.28
N PRO A 21 9.72 5.52 11.24
CA PRO A 21 10.08 5.01 12.56
C PRO A 21 10.92 3.73 12.45
N PRO A 22 12.01 3.59 13.24
CA PRO A 22 12.87 2.41 13.20
C PRO A 22 12.09 1.12 13.44
N VAL A 23 12.51 0.07 12.75
CA VAL A 23 11.98 -1.29 12.96
C VAL A 23 13.04 -2.17 13.59
N ARG A 24 12.61 -3.25 14.26
CA ARG A 24 13.49 -4.26 14.84
C ARG A 24 14.42 -4.86 13.77
N GLN A 25 15.70 -5.04 14.10
CA GLN A 25 16.75 -5.47 13.15
C GLN A 25 17.27 -6.89 13.41
N ASP A 26 16.89 -7.53 14.51
CA ASP A 26 17.39 -8.84 14.96
C ASP A 26 16.38 -9.99 14.70
N GLY A 27 15.42 -9.77 13.81
CA GLY A 27 14.47 -10.80 13.38
C GLY A 27 15.17 -11.94 12.63
N ALA A 28 14.80 -13.19 12.93
CA ALA A 28 15.28 -14.35 12.19
C ALA A 28 14.74 -14.33 10.75
N GLU A 29 15.54 -14.78 9.78
CA GLU A 29 15.12 -14.89 8.38
C GLU A 29 13.81 -15.69 8.24
N GLY A 30 12.90 -15.21 7.39
CA GLY A 30 11.57 -15.78 7.23
C GLY A 30 10.52 -15.28 8.22
N THR A 31 10.88 -14.42 9.18
CA THR A 31 9.90 -13.77 10.08
C THR A 31 9.42 -12.43 9.54
N LEU A 32 8.27 -11.96 10.04
CA LEU A 32 7.75 -10.63 9.73
C LEU A 32 8.70 -9.52 10.19
N ALA A 33 9.34 -9.69 11.35
CA ALA A 33 10.33 -8.75 11.86
C ALA A 33 11.53 -8.62 10.91
N TRP A 34 12.06 -9.76 10.43
CA TRP A 34 13.12 -9.77 9.43
C TRP A 34 12.67 -9.10 8.12
N LEU A 35 11.50 -9.45 7.60
CA LEU A 35 10.99 -8.85 6.36
C LEU A 35 10.90 -7.31 6.50
N ARG A 36 10.33 -6.81 7.58
CA ARG A 36 10.22 -5.36 7.85
C ARG A 36 11.58 -4.67 7.84
N ALA A 37 12.63 -5.30 8.37
CA ALA A 37 13.99 -4.75 8.33
C ALA A 37 14.61 -4.70 6.91
N HIS A 38 14.09 -5.49 5.97
CA HIS A 38 14.66 -5.68 4.63
C HIS A 38 13.86 -5.03 3.49
N VAL A 39 12.71 -4.40 3.77
CA VAL A 39 11.90 -3.72 2.75
C VAL A 39 12.14 -2.22 2.67
N SER A 40 11.91 -1.63 1.49
CA SER A 40 12.10 -0.20 1.23
C SER A 40 11.29 0.71 2.17
N ARG A 41 10.07 0.30 2.56
CA ARG A 41 9.12 1.10 3.39
C ARG A 41 9.73 1.62 4.69
N PHE A 42 10.58 0.81 5.32
CA PHE A 42 11.16 1.07 6.63
C PHE A 42 12.66 1.39 6.55
N SER A 43 13.19 1.58 5.33
CA SER A 43 14.60 1.85 5.08
C SER A 43 14.85 3.32 4.84
N THR A 44 16.09 3.79 4.97
CA THR A 44 16.50 5.15 4.60
C THR A 44 17.76 5.13 3.74
N GLY A 45 18.13 6.29 3.17
CA GLY A 45 19.37 6.46 2.40
C GLY A 45 19.51 5.50 1.21
N GLU A 46 20.73 5.01 1.01
CA GLU A 46 21.11 4.09 -0.06
C GLU A 46 20.37 2.74 0.01
N PRO A 47 20.23 2.06 1.17
CA PRO A 47 19.42 0.85 1.26
C PRO A 47 17.97 1.04 0.78
N HIS A 48 17.36 2.18 1.09
CA HIS A 48 16.04 2.50 0.54
C HIS A 48 16.05 2.63 -0.98
N ALA A 49 17.02 3.36 -1.53
CA ALA A 49 17.11 3.60 -2.97
C ALA A 49 17.28 2.29 -3.77
N GLU A 50 18.14 1.39 -3.29
CA GLU A 50 18.35 0.07 -3.90
C GLU A 50 17.10 -0.81 -3.83
N ARG A 51 16.51 -0.95 -2.62
CA ARG A 51 15.30 -1.75 -2.43
C ARG A 51 14.15 -1.18 -3.26
N ARG A 52 13.99 0.15 -3.32
CA ARG A 52 12.96 0.81 -4.13
C ARG A 52 13.17 0.57 -5.63
N ARG A 53 14.41 0.58 -6.12
CA ARG A 53 14.72 0.24 -7.52
C ARG A 53 14.19 -1.14 -7.89
N ALA A 54 14.47 -2.15 -7.06
CA ALA A 54 13.97 -3.50 -7.31
C ALA A 54 12.43 -3.60 -7.36
N LEU A 55 11.72 -2.75 -6.61
CA LEU A 55 10.26 -2.67 -6.70
C LEU A 55 9.81 -2.01 -8.01
N THR A 56 10.44 -0.89 -8.41
CA THR A 56 10.07 -0.17 -9.63
C THR A 56 10.40 -1.00 -10.87
N ASP A 57 11.52 -1.71 -10.88
CA ASP A 57 11.92 -2.57 -12.00
C ASP A 57 10.90 -3.72 -12.22
N LEU A 58 10.29 -4.24 -11.16
CA LEU A 58 9.17 -5.19 -11.28
C LEU A 58 7.90 -4.53 -11.82
N LEU A 59 7.56 -3.34 -11.30
CA LEU A 59 6.35 -2.63 -11.69
C LEU A 59 6.37 -2.16 -13.16
N ASP A 60 7.56 -1.88 -13.71
CA ASP A 60 7.75 -1.52 -15.12
C ASP A 60 7.31 -2.65 -16.07
N GLY A 61 7.32 -3.89 -15.60
CA GLY A 61 6.83 -5.06 -16.34
C GLY A 61 5.33 -5.34 -16.19
N VAL A 62 4.61 -4.57 -15.38
CA VAL A 62 3.18 -4.80 -15.07
C VAL A 62 2.35 -3.66 -15.64
N ASP A 63 1.49 -3.96 -16.63
CA ASP A 63 0.59 -2.97 -17.23
C ASP A 63 -0.65 -2.74 -16.33
N PRO A 64 -0.87 -1.50 -15.82
CA PRO A 64 -2.08 -1.19 -15.08
C PRO A 64 -3.38 -1.45 -15.85
N ALA A 65 -3.42 -1.27 -17.17
CA ALA A 65 -4.64 -1.53 -17.95
C ALA A 65 -5.03 -3.02 -17.92
N GLU A 66 -4.03 -3.91 -18.01
CA GLU A 66 -4.25 -5.36 -17.87
C GLU A 66 -4.71 -5.73 -16.46
N LEU A 67 -4.13 -5.11 -15.43
CA LEU A 67 -4.59 -5.31 -14.04
C LEU A 67 -6.06 -4.92 -13.86
N ARG A 68 -6.48 -3.78 -14.43
CA ARG A 68 -7.88 -3.32 -14.37
C ARG A 68 -8.82 -4.33 -14.99
N GLU A 69 -8.52 -4.77 -16.21
CA GLU A 69 -9.36 -5.73 -16.94
C GLU A 69 -9.44 -7.09 -16.22
N GLN A 70 -8.31 -7.59 -15.72
CA GLN A 70 -8.28 -8.86 -14.97
C GLN A 70 -9.05 -8.76 -13.64
N ALA A 71 -8.91 -7.67 -12.91
CA ALA A 71 -9.66 -7.44 -11.67
C ALA A 71 -11.17 -7.35 -11.92
N ARG A 72 -11.58 -6.69 -13.00
CA ARG A 72 -12.98 -6.63 -13.44
C ARG A 72 -13.51 -8.00 -13.79
N ALA A 73 -12.81 -8.74 -14.66
CA ALA A 73 -13.22 -10.07 -15.08
C ALA A 73 -13.33 -11.04 -13.90
N MET A 74 -12.35 -11.04 -12.99
CA MET A 74 -12.35 -11.90 -11.81
C MET A 74 -13.51 -11.56 -10.85
N THR A 75 -13.77 -10.27 -10.61
CA THR A 75 -14.89 -9.82 -9.77
C THR A 75 -16.24 -10.28 -10.33
N VAL A 76 -16.44 -10.15 -11.65
CA VAL A 76 -17.67 -10.62 -12.33
C VAL A 76 -17.81 -12.14 -12.22
N GLN A 77 -16.73 -12.90 -12.43
CA GLN A 77 -16.74 -14.36 -12.27
C GLN A 77 -17.09 -14.79 -10.83
N ARG A 78 -16.61 -14.03 -9.84
CA ARG A 78 -16.95 -14.21 -8.41
C ARG A 78 -18.31 -13.63 -8.03
N ARG A 79 -19.12 -13.19 -8.99
CA ARG A 79 -20.47 -12.63 -8.80
C ARG A 79 -20.49 -11.46 -7.80
N GLY A 80 -19.47 -10.59 -7.89
CA GLY A 80 -19.32 -9.42 -7.04
C GLY A 80 -18.58 -9.67 -5.72
N ASP A 81 -18.18 -10.91 -5.39
CA ASP A 81 -17.27 -11.16 -4.27
C ASP A 81 -15.83 -10.76 -4.64
N TRP A 82 -15.49 -9.53 -4.30
CA TRP A 82 -14.25 -8.88 -4.71
C TRP A 82 -13.10 -9.02 -3.72
N ARG A 83 -13.34 -9.50 -2.48
CA ARG A 83 -12.28 -9.59 -1.47
C ARG A 83 -11.17 -10.53 -1.96
N GLY A 84 -9.92 -10.11 -1.77
CA GLY A 84 -8.74 -10.79 -2.31
C GLY A 84 -8.48 -10.58 -3.80
N VAL A 85 -9.45 -10.18 -4.63
CA VAL A 85 -9.26 -10.01 -6.10
C VAL A 85 -8.06 -9.13 -6.45
N PRO A 86 -7.87 -7.93 -5.86
CA PRO A 86 -6.70 -7.11 -6.18
C PRO A 86 -5.37 -7.82 -5.93
N THR A 87 -5.31 -8.62 -4.87
CA THR A 87 -4.11 -9.32 -4.44
C THR A 87 -3.83 -10.52 -5.33
N ASP A 88 -4.86 -11.27 -5.71
CA ASP A 88 -4.73 -12.43 -6.60
C ASP A 88 -4.30 -12.00 -8.01
N VAL A 89 -4.85 -10.89 -8.52
CA VAL A 89 -4.49 -10.32 -9.82
C VAL A 89 -3.05 -9.79 -9.80
N LEU A 90 -2.68 -9.00 -8.79
CA LEU A 90 -1.31 -8.52 -8.64
C LEU A 90 -0.32 -9.67 -8.43
N GLY A 91 -0.69 -10.68 -7.64
CA GLY A 91 0.10 -11.88 -7.42
C GLY A 91 0.40 -12.61 -8.72
N THR A 92 -0.63 -12.84 -9.53
CA THR A 92 -0.49 -13.45 -10.86
C THR A 92 0.47 -12.65 -11.75
N ALA A 93 0.30 -11.32 -11.82
CA ALA A 93 1.16 -10.45 -12.61
C ALA A 93 2.63 -10.44 -12.13
N LEU A 94 2.85 -10.67 -10.83
CA LEU A 94 4.18 -10.77 -10.22
C LEU A 94 4.75 -12.19 -10.22
N GLY A 95 4.03 -13.18 -10.77
CA GLY A 95 4.45 -14.58 -10.79
C GLY A 95 4.29 -15.33 -9.47
N VAL A 96 3.47 -14.83 -8.54
CA VAL A 96 3.14 -15.46 -7.26
C VAL A 96 1.87 -16.29 -7.43
N ALA A 97 2.00 -17.61 -7.36
CA ALA A 97 0.90 -18.53 -7.66
C ALA A 97 -0.16 -18.61 -6.55
N ASP A 98 0.26 -18.54 -5.28
CA ASP A 98 -0.63 -18.60 -4.13
C ASP A 98 -0.43 -17.37 -3.21
N THR A 99 -1.43 -16.52 -3.19
CA THR A 99 -1.53 -15.29 -2.41
C THR A 99 -2.26 -15.47 -1.08
N SER A 100 -2.69 -16.68 -0.73
CA SER A 100 -3.51 -16.94 0.46
C SER A 100 -2.82 -16.61 1.79
N ALA A 101 -1.48 -16.60 1.81
CA ALA A 101 -0.67 -16.19 2.95
C ALA A 101 -0.60 -14.65 3.15
N VAL A 102 -0.92 -13.84 2.12
CA VAL A 102 -0.80 -12.37 2.16
C VAL A 102 -1.59 -11.73 3.32
N PRO A 103 -2.87 -12.05 3.57
CA PRO A 103 -3.62 -11.44 4.68
C PRO A 103 -2.97 -11.66 6.06
N ALA A 104 -2.42 -12.86 6.29
CA ALA A 104 -1.77 -13.21 7.54
C ALA A 104 -0.46 -12.44 7.77
N ALA A 105 0.37 -12.30 6.73
CA ALA A 105 1.60 -11.50 6.79
C ALA A 105 1.29 -9.99 6.86
N ALA A 106 0.27 -9.51 6.15
CA ALA A 106 -0.10 -8.10 6.08
C ALA A 106 -0.65 -7.56 7.40
N ALA A 107 -1.29 -8.39 8.23
CA ALA A 107 -1.91 -7.98 9.50
C ALA A 107 -0.94 -7.23 10.44
N GLY A 108 0.29 -7.73 10.57
CA GLY A 108 1.35 -7.09 11.38
C GLY A 108 2.27 -6.18 10.58
N TYR A 109 2.14 -6.14 9.24
CA TYR A 109 3.16 -5.54 8.38
C TYR A 109 3.33 -4.03 8.57
N LEU A 110 2.28 -3.29 8.94
CA LEU A 110 2.40 -1.86 9.23
C LEU A 110 2.72 -1.59 10.71
N SER A 111 2.02 -2.26 11.63
CA SER A 111 2.15 -2.06 13.09
C SER A 111 3.48 -2.58 13.64
N GLY A 112 4.01 -3.66 13.07
CA GLY A 112 5.10 -4.45 13.65
C GLY A 112 4.62 -5.42 14.72
N GLU A 113 3.31 -5.63 14.84
CA GLU A 113 2.77 -6.66 15.71
C GLU A 113 3.16 -8.04 15.18
N GLU A 114 3.92 -8.77 15.99
CA GLU A 114 4.45 -10.07 15.63
C GLU A 114 3.46 -11.17 16.00
N SER A 115 3.36 -12.20 15.16
CA SER A 115 2.63 -13.41 15.50
C SER A 115 3.23 -14.61 14.78
N PRO A 116 3.16 -15.82 15.38
CA PRO A 116 3.61 -17.04 14.70
C PRO A 116 2.91 -17.27 13.35
N ARG A 117 1.66 -16.80 13.21
CA ARG A 117 0.91 -16.88 11.95
C ARG A 117 1.48 -15.95 10.89
N ALA A 118 1.87 -14.73 11.26
CA ALA A 118 2.49 -13.80 10.32
C ALA A 118 3.88 -14.30 9.88
N ASP A 119 4.66 -14.87 10.80
CA ASP A 119 5.97 -15.45 10.48
C ASP A 119 5.83 -16.65 9.55
N ALA A 120 4.90 -17.57 9.83
CA ALA A 120 4.64 -18.71 8.94
C ALA A 120 4.23 -18.24 7.53
N ALA A 121 3.38 -17.21 7.44
CA ALA A 121 2.97 -16.64 6.16
C ALA A 121 4.13 -15.99 5.39
N VAL A 122 5.04 -15.29 6.07
CA VAL A 122 6.25 -14.73 5.44
C VAL A 122 7.15 -15.85 4.93
N ALA A 123 7.39 -16.88 5.74
CA ALA A 123 8.18 -18.05 5.34
C ALA A 123 7.58 -18.74 4.10
N GLU A 124 6.25 -18.88 4.04
CA GLU A 124 5.54 -19.46 2.90
C GLU A 124 5.70 -18.61 1.62
N LEU A 125 5.50 -17.29 1.71
CA LEU A 125 5.64 -16.38 0.57
C LEU A 125 7.07 -16.38 0.01
N LEU A 126 8.10 -16.52 0.86
CA LEU A 126 9.50 -16.61 0.43
C LEU A 126 9.81 -17.87 -0.37
N THR A 127 8.99 -18.92 -0.27
CA THR A 127 9.15 -20.10 -1.14
C THR A 127 8.72 -19.85 -2.58
N GLN A 128 7.91 -18.81 -2.81
CA GLN A 128 7.31 -18.51 -4.11
C GLN A 128 7.94 -17.29 -4.78
N ALA A 129 8.39 -16.30 -4.00
CA ALA A 129 8.75 -15.00 -4.53
C ALA A 129 9.89 -14.31 -3.79
N GLY A 130 10.59 -13.41 -4.48
CA GLY A 130 11.57 -12.52 -3.88
C GLY A 130 10.92 -11.40 -3.07
N LEU A 131 11.69 -10.81 -2.15
CA LEU A 131 11.25 -9.70 -1.30
C LEU A 131 10.55 -8.56 -2.04
N PRO A 132 10.99 -8.09 -3.23
CA PRO A 132 10.30 -7.01 -3.93
C PRO A 132 8.83 -7.32 -4.26
N ALA A 133 8.53 -8.51 -4.77
CA ALA A 133 7.16 -8.93 -5.08
C ALA A 133 6.31 -9.08 -3.81
N ILE A 134 6.87 -9.72 -2.76
CA ILE A 134 6.20 -9.83 -1.46
C ILE A 134 5.91 -8.43 -0.89
N THR A 135 6.86 -7.50 -1.02
CA THR A 135 6.69 -6.12 -0.53
C THR A 135 5.52 -5.42 -1.22
N LEU A 136 5.39 -5.57 -2.55
CA LEU A 136 4.28 -5.00 -3.31
C LEU A 136 2.94 -5.59 -2.89
N LEU A 137 2.87 -6.91 -2.70
CA LEU A 137 1.65 -7.59 -2.22
C LEU A 137 1.24 -7.12 -0.82
N LEU A 138 2.17 -7.10 0.15
CA LEU A 138 1.84 -6.67 1.52
C LEU A 138 1.49 -5.19 1.62
N GLN A 139 2.17 -4.32 0.86
CA GLN A 139 1.85 -2.89 0.82
C GLN A 139 0.52 -2.60 0.11
N GLY A 140 0.23 -3.35 -0.95
CA GLY A 140 -0.97 -3.21 -1.76
C GLY A 140 -2.22 -3.73 -1.06
N TYR A 141 -2.12 -4.83 -0.30
CA TYR A 141 -3.25 -5.56 0.28
C TYR A 141 -4.25 -4.66 1.02
N ALA A 142 -3.90 -4.21 2.23
CA ALA A 142 -4.83 -3.47 3.08
C ALA A 142 -5.16 -2.08 2.50
N ALA A 143 -4.22 -1.46 1.79
CA ALA A 143 -4.44 -0.14 1.19
C ALA A 143 -5.45 -0.19 0.05
N THR A 144 -5.36 -1.19 -0.84
CA THR A 144 -6.27 -1.32 -1.99
C THR A 144 -7.62 -1.86 -1.55
N GLU A 145 -7.68 -2.84 -0.65
CA GLU A 145 -8.96 -3.31 -0.10
C GLU A 145 -9.69 -2.20 0.68
N GLY A 146 -8.97 -1.41 1.48
CA GLY A 146 -9.54 -0.27 2.17
C GLY A 146 -10.06 0.80 1.20
N LEU A 147 -9.35 1.06 0.10
CA LEU A 147 -9.77 2.02 -0.91
C LEU A 147 -11.08 1.60 -1.58
N ILE A 148 -11.15 0.33 -2.01
CA ILE A 148 -12.36 -0.25 -2.61
C ILE A 148 -13.52 -0.23 -1.62
N GLY A 149 -13.29 -0.66 -0.38
CA GLY A 149 -14.32 -0.66 0.66
C GLY A 149 -14.89 0.74 0.90
N ASN A 150 -14.02 1.73 1.12
CA ASN A 150 -14.42 3.12 1.35
C ASN A 150 -15.17 3.72 0.15
N ALA A 151 -14.79 3.36 -1.08
CA ALA A 151 -15.47 3.78 -2.30
C ALA A 151 -16.87 3.15 -2.41
N LEU A 152 -16.98 1.84 -2.18
CA LEU A 152 -18.25 1.11 -2.26
C LEU A 152 -19.28 1.59 -1.23
N GLU A 153 -18.87 2.03 -0.04
CA GLU A 153 -19.76 2.63 0.96
C GLU A 153 -20.50 3.87 0.45
N ARG A 154 -19.97 4.53 -0.59
CA ARG A 154 -20.46 5.80 -1.14
C ARG A 154 -20.97 5.66 -2.58
N ALA A 155 -20.68 4.55 -3.23
CA ALA A 155 -20.99 4.29 -4.62
C ALA A 155 -22.50 4.25 -4.88
N ARG A 156 -22.88 4.69 -6.07
CA ARG A 156 -24.22 4.57 -6.64
C ARG A 156 -24.14 3.77 -7.94
N PRO A 157 -25.23 3.09 -8.34
CA PRO A 157 -25.28 2.41 -9.63
C PRO A 157 -24.96 3.38 -10.77
N GLY A 158 -24.00 3.03 -11.61
CA GLY A 158 -23.56 3.82 -12.76
C GLY A 158 -22.53 4.92 -12.45
N ASP A 159 -22.01 5.00 -11.22
CA ASP A 159 -20.89 5.91 -10.91
C ASP A 159 -19.64 5.54 -11.74
N ASP A 160 -18.89 6.57 -12.15
CA ASP A 160 -17.58 6.40 -12.77
C ASP A 160 -16.54 5.98 -11.73
N ALA A 161 -15.90 4.82 -11.95
CA ALA A 161 -14.98 4.23 -10.98
C ALA A 161 -13.78 5.15 -10.69
N ASP A 162 -13.23 5.81 -11.72
CA ASP A 162 -12.06 6.68 -11.55
C ASP A 162 -12.40 7.94 -10.77
N ALA A 163 -13.53 8.59 -11.07
CA ALA A 163 -14.02 9.73 -10.31
C ALA A 163 -14.29 9.36 -8.83
N LEU A 164 -14.92 8.22 -8.58
CA LEU A 164 -15.20 7.73 -7.23
C LEU A 164 -13.91 7.46 -6.44
N LEU A 165 -12.91 6.85 -7.06
CA LEU A 165 -11.61 6.61 -6.43
C LEU A 165 -10.88 7.92 -6.12
N HIS A 166 -10.86 8.88 -7.05
CA HIS A 166 -10.26 10.19 -6.82
C HIS A 166 -10.92 10.94 -5.66
N GLU A 167 -12.25 10.92 -5.56
CA GLU A 167 -12.97 11.49 -4.41
C GLU A 167 -12.60 10.75 -3.11
N THR A 168 -12.62 9.41 -3.14
CA THR A 168 -12.34 8.57 -1.97
C THR A 168 -10.93 8.82 -1.43
N LEU A 169 -9.92 8.95 -2.29
CA LEU A 169 -8.55 9.23 -1.88
C LEU A 169 -8.40 10.57 -1.14
N ALA A 170 -9.21 11.57 -1.47
CA ALA A 170 -9.20 12.87 -0.82
C ALA A 170 -9.97 12.86 0.51
N TRP A 171 -11.14 12.25 0.55
CA TRP A 171 -12.08 12.40 1.68
C TRP A 171 -12.10 11.22 2.66
N HIS A 172 -11.81 10.02 2.16
CA HIS A 172 -11.89 8.76 2.88
C HIS A 172 -10.69 7.85 2.52
N PRO A 173 -9.44 8.34 2.70
CA PRO A 173 -8.28 7.56 2.32
C PRO A 173 -8.18 6.26 3.15
N PRO A 174 -7.72 5.14 2.56
CA PRO A 174 -7.55 3.87 3.29
C PRO A 174 -6.49 3.95 4.39
N LEU A 175 -5.50 4.84 4.21
CA LEU A 175 -4.52 5.17 5.23
C LEU A 175 -4.86 6.54 5.81
N THR A 176 -5.24 6.57 7.09
CA THR A 176 -5.71 7.80 7.74
C THR A 176 -4.59 8.61 8.38
N ALA A 177 -3.47 7.97 8.70
CA ALA A 177 -2.31 8.62 9.28
C ALA A 177 -0.99 7.97 8.86
N THR A 178 0.09 8.74 8.88
CA THR A 178 1.46 8.23 8.72
C THR A 178 2.39 8.83 9.76
N ARG A 179 3.44 8.09 10.12
CA ARG A 179 4.38 8.47 11.18
C ARG A 179 5.78 8.69 10.64
N ARG A 180 6.51 9.64 11.22
CA ARG A 180 7.92 9.92 10.95
C ARG A 180 8.68 10.10 12.26
N LEU A 181 9.95 9.75 12.26
CA LEU A 181 10.90 10.09 13.30
C LEU A 181 11.72 11.29 12.83
N ASP A 182 11.80 12.31 13.66
CA ASP A 182 12.70 13.43 13.48
C ASP A 182 14.12 13.02 13.93
N THR A 183 15.09 12.96 13.01
CA THR A 183 16.45 12.49 13.36
C THR A 183 17.28 13.49 14.16
N LEU A 184 16.86 14.76 14.26
CA LEU A 184 17.56 15.78 15.05
C LEU A 184 17.07 15.80 16.49
N THR A 185 15.76 15.68 16.71
CA THR A 185 15.19 15.72 18.07
C THR A 185 14.93 14.34 18.66
N GLY A 186 14.77 13.31 17.82
CA GLY A 186 14.32 11.98 18.22
C GLY A 186 12.81 11.88 18.42
N ASP A 187 12.04 12.93 18.14
CA ASP A 187 10.59 12.94 18.35
C ASP A 187 9.84 12.25 17.20
N GLU A 188 8.75 11.57 17.55
CA GLU A 188 7.80 11.07 16.57
C GLU A 188 6.79 12.16 16.14
N VAL A 189 6.58 12.25 14.83
CA VAL A 189 5.61 13.13 14.19
C VAL A 189 4.57 12.26 13.49
N THR A 190 3.30 12.49 13.80
CA THR A 190 2.16 11.86 13.14
C THR A 190 1.51 12.87 12.23
N ILE A 191 1.34 12.52 10.96
CA ILE A 191 0.58 13.28 9.98
C ILE A 191 -0.81 12.64 9.89
N ASP A 192 -1.84 13.43 10.21
CA ASP A 192 -3.24 13.08 9.96
C ASP A 192 -3.56 13.37 8.49
N LEU A 193 -3.59 12.31 7.68
CA LEU A 193 -3.83 12.39 6.24
C LEU A 193 -5.27 12.79 5.94
N VAL A 194 -6.23 12.42 6.78
CA VAL A 194 -7.64 12.77 6.58
C VAL A 194 -7.82 14.28 6.69
N THR A 195 -7.26 14.89 7.74
CA THR A 195 -7.37 16.33 7.93
C THR A 195 -6.54 17.10 6.89
N ALA A 196 -5.31 16.67 6.63
CA ALA A 196 -4.45 17.33 5.63
C ALA A 196 -5.03 17.26 4.20
N ASN A 197 -5.59 16.12 3.79
CA ASN A 197 -6.17 16.00 2.44
C ASN A 197 -7.40 16.88 2.24
N ARG A 198 -8.18 17.17 3.29
CA ARG A 198 -9.37 18.04 3.20
C ARG A 198 -9.01 19.50 2.92
N GLU A 199 -7.84 19.96 3.35
CA GLU A 199 -7.38 21.32 3.04
C GLU A 199 -6.98 21.48 1.56
N ALA A 200 -6.49 20.42 0.91
CA ALA A 200 -6.14 20.42 -0.50
C ALA A 200 -6.54 19.10 -1.22
N PRO A 201 -7.84 18.89 -1.49
CA PRO A 201 -8.36 17.62 -2.04
C PRO A 201 -7.74 17.21 -3.39
N HIS A 202 -7.38 18.18 -4.23
CA HIS A 202 -6.75 17.94 -5.54
C HIS A 202 -5.26 17.59 -5.47
N SER A 203 -4.66 17.66 -4.28
CA SER A 203 -3.25 17.36 -4.04
C SER A 203 -3.09 16.48 -2.80
N HIS A 204 -3.98 15.48 -2.67
CA HIS A 204 -4.01 14.58 -1.53
C HIS A 204 -2.69 13.82 -1.34
N LEU A 205 -2.36 13.51 -0.09
CA LEU A 205 -1.11 12.88 0.33
C LEU A 205 -1.23 11.37 0.54
N THR A 206 -2.32 10.74 0.09
CA THR A 206 -2.64 9.33 0.31
C THR A 206 -1.58 8.38 -0.27
N PHE A 207 -1.00 8.75 -1.41
CA PHE A 207 0.13 8.04 -2.02
C PHE A 207 1.50 8.56 -1.56
N GLY A 208 1.56 9.34 -0.47
CA GLY A 208 2.78 9.99 -0.02
C GLY A 208 3.20 11.18 -0.89
N HIS A 209 4.32 11.79 -0.53
CA HIS A 209 4.89 12.97 -1.18
C HIS A 209 6.42 12.98 -0.97
N GLY A 210 7.14 13.79 -1.76
CA GLY A 210 8.54 14.12 -1.49
C GLY A 210 9.50 12.95 -1.62
N VAL A 211 10.16 12.58 -0.52
CA VAL A 211 11.27 11.61 -0.51
C VAL A 211 10.80 10.18 -0.81
N ARG A 212 9.56 9.84 -0.43
CA ARG A 212 9.05 8.45 -0.44
C ARG A 212 7.60 8.35 -0.94
N PRO A 213 7.30 8.83 -2.16
CA PRO A 213 5.99 8.59 -2.75
C PRO A 213 5.82 7.08 -3.01
N CYS A 214 4.57 6.64 -2.98
CA CYS A 214 4.14 5.31 -3.38
C CYS A 214 4.73 5.00 -4.76
N PRO A 215 5.36 3.83 -4.94
CA PRO A 215 5.91 3.46 -6.24
C PRO A 215 4.85 3.03 -7.25
N ALA A 216 3.63 2.70 -6.81
CA ALA A 216 2.61 2.03 -7.63
C ALA A 216 1.20 2.67 -7.56
N PRO A 217 1.03 4.01 -7.60
CA PRO A 217 -0.30 4.61 -7.53
C PRO A 217 -1.20 4.19 -8.72
N ALA A 218 -0.64 4.09 -9.92
CA ALA A 218 -1.37 3.69 -11.12
C ALA A 218 -1.87 2.24 -11.03
N HIS A 219 -1.03 1.31 -10.57
CA HIS A 219 -1.41 -0.09 -10.38
C HIS A 219 -2.51 -0.25 -9.32
N ALA A 220 -2.39 0.44 -8.18
CA ALA A 220 -3.40 0.40 -7.12
C ALA A 220 -4.75 0.95 -7.59
N LEU A 221 -4.75 2.08 -8.30
CA LEU A 221 -5.95 2.67 -8.89
C LEU A 221 -6.58 1.75 -9.94
N ALA A 222 -5.78 1.15 -10.81
CA ALA A 222 -6.27 0.24 -11.84
C ALA A 222 -6.93 -1.01 -11.24
N LEU A 223 -6.30 -1.66 -10.25
CA LEU A 223 -6.88 -2.79 -9.53
C LEU A 223 -8.20 -2.41 -8.87
N ALA A 224 -8.24 -1.27 -8.18
CA ALA A 224 -9.45 -0.80 -7.51
C ALA A 224 -10.56 -0.46 -8.50
N ALA A 225 -10.23 0.20 -9.61
CA ALA A 225 -11.21 0.57 -10.64
C ALA A 225 -11.83 -0.67 -11.28
N GLY A 226 -11.01 -1.67 -11.63
CA GLY A 226 -11.50 -2.92 -12.19
C GLY A 226 -12.45 -3.65 -11.25
N VAL A 227 -12.13 -3.69 -9.95
CA VAL A 227 -13.05 -4.23 -8.95
C VAL A 227 -14.37 -3.45 -8.91
N LEU A 228 -14.31 -2.12 -8.83
CA LEU A 228 -15.52 -1.28 -8.77
C LEU A 228 -16.40 -1.48 -10.00
N GLU A 229 -15.82 -1.53 -11.20
CA GLU A 229 -16.54 -1.83 -12.45
C GLU A 229 -17.21 -3.20 -12.41
N GLY A 230 -16.55 -4.22 -11.85
CA GLY A 230 -17.12 -5.56 -11.72
C GLY A 230 -18.22 -5.68 -10.66
N VAL A 231 -18.26 -4.75 -9.69
CA VAL A 231 -19.31 -4.70 -8.64
C VAL A 231 -20.49 -3.81 -9.07
N LEU A 232 -20.23 -2.68 -9.74
CA LEU A 232 -21.21 -1.64 -10.05
C LEU A 232 -21.86 -1.76 -11.44
N GLY A 233 -21.20 -2.46 -12.37
CA GLY A 233 -21.70 -2.73 -13.73
C GLY A 233 -22.65 -3.92 -13.80
#